data_AF-G8WVW3-F1
#
_entry.id   AF-G8WVW3-F1
#
_cell.length_a   1.000
_cell.length_b   1.000
_cell.length_c   1.000
_cell.angle_alpha   90.00
_cell.angle_beta   90.00
_cell.angle_gamma   90.00
#
_symmetry.space_group_name_H-M   'P 1'
#
loop_
_entity.id
_entity.type
_entity.pdbx_description
1 polymer ?
#
loop_
_entity_poly.entity_id
_entity_poly.type
_entity_poly.pdbx_seq_one_letter_code
_entity_poly.pdbx_strand_id
1 'polypeptide(L)'
;MIDVVDYQATRTIDARPERVFAEASDPRTLDHWLPRGVHVESARLPEVTVSHGEPAERDRALMRTEDDRLRVEWGTRDSSEYAGWLQVAAGAAGSSEVTVHLTFRDPGHAPPGGQVEAALGQSLDRLADQVRQHGERPR
;
A
#
# COMPACT_ATOMS: atom_id res chain seq x y z
N MET A 1 -16.49 -2.27 -22.30
CA MET A 1 -16.08 -2.66 -20.93
C MET A 1 -14.57 -2.59 -20.95
N ILE A 2 -13.95 -1.69 -20.20
CA ILE A 2 -12.48 -1.72 -20.05
C ILE A 2 -12.21 -2.88 -19.10
N ASP A 3 -11.48 -3.89 -19.57
CA ASP A 3 -11.07 -5.02 -18.75
C ASP A 3 -9.99 -4.53 -17.80
N VAL A 4 -10.22 -4.65 -16.50
CA VAL A 4 -9.28 -4.26 -15.45
C VAL A 4 -9.01 -5.48 -14.58
N VAL A 5 -7.81 -5.56 -14.02
CA VAL A 5 -7.44 -6.66 -13.13
C VAL A 5 -7.23 -6.13 -11.73
N ASP A 6 -8.01 -6.66 -10.80
CA ASP A 6 -8.01 -6.24 -9.41
C ASP A 6 -7.41 -7.34 -8.52
N TYR A 7 -6.58 -6.92 -7.56
CA TYR A 7 -6.00 -7.77 -6.53
C TYR A 7 -6.22 -7.13 -5.17
N GLN A 8 -6.49 -7.96 -4.17
CA GLN A 8 -6.61 -7.49 -2.80
C GLN A 8 -6.05 -8.49 -1.81
N ALA A 9 -5.60 -7.97 -0.66
CA ALA A 9 -5.29 -8.78 0.50
C ALA A 9 -5.76 -8.06 1.76
N THR A 10 -6.14 -8.83 2.77
CA THR A 10 -6.60 -8.32 4.06
C THR A 10 -5.87 -9.01 5.19
N ARG A 11 -5.55 -8.25 6.25
CA ARG A 11 -4.90 -8.77 7.45
C ARG A 11 -5.39 -8.07 8.71
N THR A 12 -5.51 -8.83 9.79
CA THR A 12 -5.77 -8.29 11.13
C THR A 12 -4.47 -7.90 11.82
N ILE A 13 -4.40 -6.68 12.35
CA ILE A 13 -3.26 -6.15 13.09
C ILE A 13 -3.69 -5.82 14.51
N ASP A 14 -2.96 -6.33 15.51
CA ASP A 14 -3.24 -6.13 16.93
C ASP A 14 -2.78 -4.72 17.39
N ALA A 15 -3.46 -3.71 16.89
CA ALA A 15 -3.28 -2.31 17.22
C ALA A 15 -4.53 -1.51 16.82
N ARG A 16 -4.69 -0.33 17.42
CA ARG A 16 -5.80 0.58 17.10
C ARG A 16 -5.70 1.15 15.67
N PRO A 17 -6.82 1.36 14.97
CA PRO A 17 -6.85 1.81 13.56
C PRO A 17 -6.01 3.05 13.28
N GLU A 18 -6.10 4.07 14.13
CA GLU A 18 -5.39 5.34 13.98
C GLU A 18 -3.88 5.16 14.04
N ARG A 19 -3.43 4.19 14.84
CA ARG A 19 -2.01 3.85 14.99
C ARG A 19 -1.49 3.11 13.76
N VAL A 20 -2.27 2.16 13.27
CA VAL A 20 -1.94 1.41 12.05
C VAL A 20 -1.93 2.35 10.85
N PHE A 21 -2.90 3.24 10.76
CA PHE A 21 -2.99 4.24 9.69
C PHE A 21 -1.83 5.24 9.72
N ALA A 22 -1.43 5.72 10.89
CA ALA A 22 -0.26 6.60 11.03
C ALA A 22 1.03 5.93 10.53
N GLU A 23 1.23 4.65 10.82
CA GLU A 23 2.38 3.88 10.32
C GLU A 23 2.27 3.60 8.80
N ALA A 24 1.06 3.33 8.31
CA ALA A 24 0.83 3.02 6.90
C ALA A 24 0.93 4.24 5.98
N SER A 25 0.64 5.44 6.49
CA SER A 25 0.63 6.71 5.74
C SER A 25 1.91 7.54 5.87
N ASP A 26 2.80 7.21 6.81
CA ASP A 26 4.07 7.93 6.98
C ASP A 26 5.03 7.58 5.82
N PRO A 27 5.43 8.56 4.99
CA PRO A 27 6.29 8.32 3.83
C PRO A 27 7.66 7.73 4.19
N ARG A 28 8.12 7.85 5.45
CA ARG A 28 9.38 7.26 5.93
C ARG A 28 9.29 5.77 6.15
N THR A 29 8.11 5.26 6.48
CA THR A 29 7.82 3.87 6.80
C THR A 29 7.15 3.16 5.63
N LEU A 30 6.55 3.92 4.71
CA LEU A 30 5.81 3.44 3.55
C LEU A 30 6.65 2.54 2.63
N ASP A 31 7.88 2.96 2.30
CA ASP A 31 8.82 2.16 1.49
C ASP A 31 9.16 0.80 2.13
N HIS A 32 9.06 0.68 3.46
CA HIS A 32 9.46 -0.53 4.18
C HIS A 32 8.40 -1.64 4.12
N TRP A 33 7.12 -1.29 4.05
CA TRP A 33 6.04 -2.28 3.99
C TRP A 33 5.47 -2.48 2.60
N LEU A 34 5.60 -1.53 1.67
CA LEU A 34 5.03 -1.63 0.33
C LEU A 34 5.48 -2.90 -0.45
N PRO A 35 4.68 -3.33 -1.45
CA PRO A 35 5.07 -4.39 -2.37
C PRO A 35 6.38 -4.03 -3.10
N ARG A 36 7.27 -5.01 -3.22
CA ARG A 36 8.52 -4.84 -3.98
C ARG A 36 8.20 -4.44 -5.43
N GLY A 37 8.83 -3.38 -5.92
CA GLY A 37 8.54 -2.76 -7.22
C GLY A 37 7.79 -1.42 -7.10
N VAL A 38 7.15 -1.15 -5.96
CA VAL A 38 6.64 0.18 -5.61
C VAL A 38 7.71 0.91 -4.78
N HIS A 39 8.32 1.96 -5.33
CA HIS A 39 9.31 2.77 -4.61
C HIS A 39 8.70 4.13 -4.21
N VAL A 40 9.11 4.70 -3.09
CA VAL A 40 8.68 6.04 -2.66
C VAL A 40 9.89 6.95 -2.65
N GLU A 41 10.09 7.76 -3.70
CA GLU A 41 11.14 8.78 -3.68
C GLU A 41 10.64 10.01 -2.92
N SER A 42 11.12 10.17 -1.67
CA SER A 42 10.75 11.27 -0.78
C SER A 42 11.40 12.61 -1.17
N ALA A 43 11.10 13.11 -2.37
CA ALA A 43 11.54 14.42 -2.86
C ALA A 43 10.38 15.42 -2.80
N ARG A 44 10.07 15.91 -1.59
CA ARG A 44 8.90 16.74 -1.25
C ARG A 44 7.57 16.00 -1.47
N LEU A 45 6.81 15.88 -0.39
CA LEU A 45 5.46 15.31 -0.38
C LEU A 45 4.62 15.76 -1.60
N PRO A 46 3.93 14.84 -2.32
CA PRO A 46 4.05 13.38 -2.26
C PRO A 46 4.14 12.76 -3.67
N GLU A 47 5.36 12.60 -4.18
CA GLU A 47 5.63 11.77 -5.37
C GLU A 47 6.11 10.37 -4.94
N VAL A 48 5.41 9.34 -5.39
CA VAL A 48 5.76 7.92 -5.31
C VAL A 48 6.30 7.53 -6.69
N THR A 49 7.19 6.54 -6.83
CA THR A 49 7.71 6.09 -8.13
C THR A 49 7.70 4.58 -8.22
N VAL A 50 6.99 4.02 -9.18
CA VAL A 50 6.90 2.56 -9.31
C VAL A 50 7.69 2.12 -10.53
N SER A 51 8.45 1.04 -10.36
CA SER A 51 9.31 0.49 -11.40
C SER A 51 8.76 -0.88 -11.80
N HIS A 52 8.21 -0.95 -13.00
CA HIS A 52 8.10 -2.22 -13.71
C HIS A 52 9.52 -2.61 -14.18
N GLY A 53 9.79 -3.91 -14.36
CA GLY A 53 11.10 -4.45 -14.75
C GLY A 53 11.84 -3.73 -15.88
N GLU A 54 13.13 -4.04 -16.02
CA GLU A 54 14.11 -3.33 -16.85
C GLU A 54 13.71 -3.19 -18.34
N PRO A 55 13.87 -2.00 -18.97
CA PRO A 55 14.32 -0.73 -18.37
C PRO A 55 13.16 -0.07 -17.60
N ALA A 56 13.40 0.23 -16.32
CA ALA A 56 12.40 0.80 -15.42
C ALA A 56 11.99 2.23 -15.84
N GLU A 57 10.89 2.33 -16.59
CA GLU A 57 10.16 3.60 -16.71
C GLU A 57 9.66 4.00 -15.31
N ARG A 58 10.13 5.15 -14.85
CA ARG A 58 9.80 5.71 -13.53
C ARG A 58 8.57 6.59 -13.69
N ASP A 59 7.41 6.05 -13.40
CA ASP A 59 6.16 6.82 -13.38
C ASP A 59 6.01 7.57 -12.05
N ARG A 60 5.65 8.85 -12.11
CA ARG A 60 5.32 9.65 -10.92
C ARG A 60 3.92 9.25 -10.45
N ALA A 61 3.81 8.73 -9.24
CA ALA A 61 2.57 8.38 -8.58
C ALA A 61 2.21 9.42 -7.51
N LEU A 62 0.94 9.81 -7.47
CA LEU A 62 0.42 10.73 -6.44
C LEU A 62 -0.12 9.93 -5.28
N MET A 63 0.26 10.29 -4.05
CA MET A 63 -0.33 9.72 -2.84
C MET A 63 -1.31 10.70 -2.20
N ARG A 64 -2.49 10.21 -1.83
CA ARG A 64 -3.52 10.97 -1.11
C ARG A 64 -3.90 10.23 0.17
N THR A 65 -3.95 10.95 1.28
CA THR A 65 -4.44 10.44 2.56
C THR A 65 -5.79 11.06 2.88
N GLU A 66 -6.70 10.26 3.41
CA GLU A 66 -7.99 10.68 3.95
C GLU A 66 -8.08 10.21 5.40
N ASP A 67 -7.56 11.01 6.34
CA ASP A 67 -7.50 10.69 7.77
C ASP A 67 -8.87 10.34 8.38
N ASP A 68 -9.94 11.07 8.04
CA ASP A 68 -11.30 10.78 8.53
C ASP A 68 -11.81 9.39 8.15
N ARG A 69 -11.26 8.81 7.07
CA ARG A 69 -11.62 7.50 6.55
C ARG A 69 -10.55 6.45 6.79
N LEU A 70 -9.40 6.83 7.37
CA LEU A 70 -8.21 5.98 7.49
C LEU A 70 -7.87 5.29 6.17
N ARG A 71 -7.87 6.07 5.09
CA ARG A 71 -7.61 5.61 3.71
C ARG A 71 -6.38 6.28 3.12
N VAL A 72 -5.53 5.49 2.47
CA VAL A 72 -4.43 5.97 1.64
C VAL A 72 -4.70 5.50 0.22
N GLU A 73 -4.53 6.37 -0.76
CA GLU A 73 -4.67 6.06 -2.18
C GLU A 73 -3.40 6.46 -2.91
N TRP A 74 -3.02 5.68 -3.92
CA TRP A 74 -1.92 5.98 -4.81
C TRP A 74 -2.25 5.57 -6.25
N GLY A 75 -1.61 6.21 -7.23
CA GLY A 75 -1.74 5.82 -8.64
C GLY A 75 -0.79 6.61 -9.53
N THR A 76 -0.41 6.03 -10.68
CA THR A 76 0.46 6.68 -11.65
C THR A 76 -0.26 7.82 -12.35
N ARG A 77 0.36 8.99 -12.38
CA ARG A 77 -0.23 10.21 -12.95
C ARG A 77 -0.14 10.20 -14.48
N ASP A 78 0.97 9.72 -15.02
CA ASP A 78 1.31 9.88 -16.43
C ASP A 78 0.88 8.66 -17.26
N SER A 79 1.08 7.43 -16.76
CA SER A 79 0.71 6.22 -17.51
C SER A 79 -0.64 5.59 -17.09
N SER A 80 -1.22 5.96 -15.93
CA SER A 80 -2.50 5.42 -15.40
C SER A 80 -2.60 3.88 -15.41
N GLU A 81 -1.48 3.16 -15.51
CA GLU A 81 -1.45 1.72 -15.75
C GLU A 81 -1.91 0.92 -14.54
N TYR A 82 -1.73 1.47 -13.34
CA TYR A 82 -2.28 0.89 -12.12
C TYR A 82 -2.56 1.97 -11.05
N ALA A 83 -3.48 1.64 -10.16
CA ALA A 83 -3.82 2.42 -8.97
C ALA A 83 -3.97 1.48 -7.77
N GLY A 84 -3.83 2.00 -6.56
CA GLY A 84 -3.99 1.22 -5.35
C GLY A 84 -4.51 2.04 -4.19
N TRP A 85 -4.98 1.33 -3.17
CA TRP A 85 -5.40 1.93 -1.92
C TRP A 85 -5.16 0.99 -0.75
N LEU A 86 -4.98 1.58 0.43
CA LEU A 86 -5.01 0.90 1.71
C LEU A 86 -6.12 1.51 2.56
N GLN A 87 -6.91 0.64 3.18
CA GLN A 87 -7.98 0.99 4.09
C GLN A 87 -7.71 0.35 5.45
N VAL A 88 -7.82 1.13 6.51
CA VAL A 88 -7.82 0.60 7.89
C VAL A 88 -9.22 0.73 8.45
N ALA A 89 -9.73 -0.36 9.01
CA ALA A 89 -11.01 -0.41 9.71
C ALA A 89 -10.83 -0.93 11.14
N ALA A 90 -11.77 -0.59 12.02
CA ALA A 90 -11.81 -1.14 13.37
C ALA A 90 -12.14 -2.63 13.34
N GLY A 91 -11.29 -3.44 13.97
CA GLY A 91 -11.48 -4.87 14.18
C GLY A 91 -11.98 -5.20 15.60
N ALA A 92 -12.10 -6.50 15.87
CA ALA A 92 -12.50 -6.98 17.19
C ALA A 92 -11.43 -6.68 18.27
N ALA A 93 -11.86 -6.48 19.51
CA ALA A 93 -10.98 -6.33 20.67
C ALA A 93 -9.89 -5.23 20.54
N GLY A 94 -10.16 -4.17 19.78
CA GLY A 94 -9.21 -3.06 19.59
C GLY A 94 -8.11 -3.34 18.56
N SER A 95 -8.24 -4.43 17.80
CA SER A 95 -7.44 -4.69 16.59
C SER A 95 -7.93 -3.84 15.40
N SER A 96 -7.17 -3.90 14.31
CA SER A 96 -7.51 -3.27 13.03
C SER A 96 -7.62 -4.32 11.95
N GLU A 97 -8.57 -4.15 11.04
CA GLU A 97 -8.62 -4.86 9.77
C GLU A 97 -8.00 -3.95 8.70
N VAL A 98 -6.91 -4.41 8.07
CA VAL A 98 -6.22 -3.64 7.04
C VAL A 98 -6.37 -4.35 5.71
N THR A 99 -6.91 -3.63 4.73
CA THR A 99 -7.08 -4.13 3.36
C THR A 99 -6.24 -3.28 2.42
N VAL A 100 -5.48 -3.95 1.55
CA VAL A 100 -4.77 -3.34 0.43
C VAL A 100 -5.37 -3.83 -0.87
N HIS A 101 -5.52 -2.92 -1.83
CA HIS A 101 -6.06 -3.19 -3.15
C HIS A 101 -5.17 -2.61 -4.22
N LEU A 102 -5.00 -3.33 -5.33
CA LEU A 102 -4.34 -2.88 -6.54
C LEU A 102 -5.24 -3.15 -7.73
N THR A 103 -5.39 -2.17 -8.60
CA THR A 103 -6.10 -2.27 -9.88
C THR A 103 -5.12 -1.98 -10.99
N PHE A 104 -5.00 -2.90 -11.95
CA PHE A 104 -4.26 -2.73 -13.19
C PHE A 104 -5.25 -2.47 -14.32
N ARG A 105 -5.05 -1.37 -15.04
CA ARG A 105 -5.94 -0.95 -16.13
C ARG A 105 -5.65 -1.69 -17.44
N ASP A 106 -4.45 -2.26 -17.58
CA ASP A 106 -4.08 -3.11 -18.70
C ASP A 106 -3.83 -4.56 -18.23
N PRO A 107 -4.65 -5.54 -18.66
CA PRO A 107 -4.49 -6.93 -18.26
C PRO A 107 -3.24 -7.59 -18.86
N GLY A 108 -2.67 -7.05 -19.93
CA GLY A 108 -1.43 -7.55 -20.55
C GLY A 108 -0.17 -7.27 -19.71
N HIS A 109 -0.23 -6.24 -18.85
CA HIS A 109 0.83 -5.87 -17.91
C HIS A 109 0.54 -6.35 -16.47
N ALA A 110 -0.63 -6.96 -16.23
CA ALA A 110 -0.99 -7.46 -14.92
C ALA A 110 -0.17 -8.74 -14.59
N PRO A 111 0.56 -8.78 -13.46
CA PRO A 111 1.28 -9.98 -13.07
C PRO A 111 0.33 -11.14 -12.71
N PRO A 112 0.80 -12.39 -12.59
CA PRO A 112 -0.04 -13.50 -12.17
C PRO A 112 -0.66 -13.23 -10.79
N GLY A 113 -1.99 -13.40 -10.66
CA GLY A 113 -2.70 -12.96 -9.45
C GLY A 113 -2.20 -13.55 -8.14
N GLY A 114 -1.93 -14.85 -8.11
CA GLY A 114 -1.38 -15.49 -6.92
C GLY A 114 -0.01 -14.92 -6.49
N GLN A 115 0.78 -14.40 -7.42
CA GLN A 115 2.05 -13.75 -7.10
C GLN A 115 1.83 -12.35 -6.50
N VAL A 116 0.89 -11.58 -7.07
CA VAL A 116 0.54 -10.24 -6.57
C VAL A 116 -0.11 -10.33 -5.19
N GLU A 117 -1.11 -11.21 -5.02
CA GLU A 117 -1.79 -11.41 -3.74
C GLU A 117 -0.82 -11.89 -2.65
N ALA A 118 0.11 -12.79 -2.97
CA ALA A 118 1.16 -13.20 -2.03
C ALA A 118 2.11 -12.05 -1.68
N ALA A 119 2.44 -11.17 -2.63
CA ALA A 119 3.26 -9.99 -2.37
C ALA A 119 2.50 -8.96 -1.50
N LEU A 120 1.20 -8.78 -1.73
CA LEU A 120 0.32 -7.94 -0.90
C LEU A 120 0.22 -8.49 0.54
N GLY A 121 0.03 -9.80 0.69
CA GLY A 121 0.04 -10.46 2.00
C GLY A 121 1.35 -10.22 2.76
N GLN A 122 2.49 -10.43 2.10
CA GLN A 122 3.81 -10.15 2.69
C GLN A 122 4.03 -8.68 3.04
N SER A 123 3.40 -7.76 2.30
CA SER A 123 3.46 -6.33 2.57
C SER A 123 2.69 -5.98 3.85
N LEU A 124 1.49 -6.55 4.01
CA LEU A 124 0.72 -6.47 5.26
C LEU A 124 1.42 -7.21 6.42
N ASP A 125 2.22 -8.24 6.12
CA ASP A 125 3.07 -8.90 7.10
C ASP A 125 4.07 -7.92 7.72
N ARG A 126 4.82 -7.21 6.87
CA ARG A 126 5.80 -6.19 7.28
C ARG A 126 5.16 -5.02 8.03
N LEU A 127 4.01 -4.51 7.54
CA LEU A 127 3.30 -3.42 8.22
C LEU A 127 2.93 -3.82 9.66
N ALA A 128 2.41 -5.02 9.87
CA ALA A 128 2.08 -5.46 11.23
C ALA A 128 3.32 -5.60 12.12
N ASP A 129 4.43 -6.08 11.58
CA ASP A 129 5.70 -6.16 12.30
C ASP A 129 6.21 -4.76 12.70
N GLN A 130 6.15 -3.78 11.81
CA GLN A 130 6.51 -2.39 12.11
C GLN A 130 5.62 -1.81 13.21
N VAL A 131 4.30 -1.99 13.11
CA VAL A 131 3.35 -1.53 14.13
C VAL A 131 3.65 -2.17 15.49
N ARG A 132 4.02 -3.45 15.54
CA ARG A 132 4.42 -4.11 16.80
C ARG A 132 5.70 -3.49 17.36
N GLN A 133 6.76 -3.40 16.56
CA GLN A 133 8.07 -2.88 16.97
C GLN A 133 8.02 -1.42 17.44
N HIS A 134 7.25 -0.57 16.78
CA HIS A 134 7.06 0.82 17.20
C HIS A 134 6.11 0.98 18.40
N GLY A 135 5.45 -0.09 18.84
CA GLY A 135 4.56 -0.09 20.01
C GLY A 135 5.26 -0.48 21.29
N GLU A 136 6.32 -1.26 21.15
CA GLU A 136 7.16 -1.74 22.23
C GLU A 136 8.24 -0.73 22.65
N ARG A 137 8.43 0.35 21.86
CA ARG A 137 9.36 1.43 22.21
C ARG A 137 8.72 2.39 23.22
N PRO A 138 9.20 2.47 24.48
CA PRO A 138 8.74 3.50 25.42
C PRO A 138 9.14 4.88 24.88
N ARG A 139 8.18 5.82 24.94
CA ARG A 139 8.41 7.25 24.67
C ARG A 139 9.24 7.88 25.78
#